data_AF-A0A2R6L663-F1
#
_entry.id   AF-A0A2R6L663-F1
#
_cell.length_a   1.000
_cell.length_b   1.000
_cell.length_c   1.000
_cell.angle_alpha   90.00
_cell.angle_beta   90.00
_cell.angle_gamma   90.00
#
_symmetry.space_group_name_H-M   'P 1'
#
loop_
_entity.id
_entity.type
_entity.pdbx_description
1 polymer ?
#
loop_
_entity_poly.entity_id
_entity_poly.type
_entity_poly.pdbx_seq_one_letter_code
_entity_poly.pdbx_strand_id
1 'polypeptide(L)'
;MASIREDIPEGDAFVAAERHVKTGSPTESLRASEFAAAREALAPARAYADYREDLAEARRRYREAYRAARARRRELAERIDDLERLQRLGEADLEAPIEDLRVPIDRYDGAVEEAFGTFRSESSAREVLGVVEVAAEDYPLVDVTPPPDRLLSYVRAEPAGEHTLPELLEYADYSESKLGHYVDDPGLLKRRVATNRTYLQGLDAAPFRIEWPPSNADLLRYRTEELLSVVTRFADEKTTRALRAVRECTRREDYRRLREAAVADARLCDDDRDRLESGEVSADLAAAREERDRVVDAVERHPEP
;
A
#
# COMPACT_ATOMS: atom_id res chain seq x y z
N MET A 1 -3.75 -54.28 -43.13
CA MET A 1 -3.87 -54.52 -41.69
C MET A 1 -3.28 -53.32 -40.98
N ALA A 2 -4.10 -52.37 -40.54
CA ALA A 2 -3.60 -51.35 -39.63
C ALA A 2 -3.33 -52.06 -38.30
N SER A 3 -2.07 -52.43 -38.06
CA SER A 3 -1.68 -52.99 -36.77
C SER A 3 -1.93 -51.91 -35.73
N ILE A 4 -2.84 -52.18 -34.80
CA ILE A 4 -2.94 -51.40 -33.58
C ILE A 4 -1.60 -51.55 -32.88
N ARG A 5 -1.04 -50.44 -32.38
CA ARG A 5 0.23 -50.49 -31.69
C ARG A 5 0.06 -51.33 -30.41
N GLU A 6 1.04 -52.19 -30.10
CA GLU A 6 0.99 -53.11 -28.96
C GLU A 6 0.94 -52.41 -27.59
N ASP A 7 1.20 -51.09 -27.55
CA ASP A 7 1.18 -50.25 -26.36
C ASP A 7 -0.20 -49.67 -26.02
N ILE A 8 -1.22 -49.89 -26.86
CA ILE A 8 -2.57 -49.38 -26.62
C ILE A 8 -3.33 -50.30 -25.64
N PRO A 9 -3.77 -49.80 -24.47
CA PRO A 9 -4.57 -50.57 -23.53
C PRO A 9 -5.85 -51.10 -24.20
N GLU A 10 -6.17 -52.36 -23.93
CA GLU A 10 -7.31 -53.06 -24.54
C GLU A 10 -7.27 -53.09 -26.10
N GLY A 11 -6.08 -53.01 -26.71
CA GLY A 11 -5.91 -53.05 -28.17
C GLY A 11 -6.52 -54.28 -28.83
N ASP A 12 -6.52 -55.43 -28.14
CA ASP A 12 -7.15 -56.66 -28.59
C ASP A 12 -8.68 -56.54 -28.75
N ALA A 13 -9.33 -55.68 -27.96
CA ALA A 13 -10.78 -55.42 -28.06
C ALA A 13 -11.14 -54.76 -29.40
N PHE A 14 -10.29 -53.85 -29.88
CA PHE A 14 -10.47 -53.21 -31.19
C PHE A 14 -10.19 -54.18 -32.34
N VAL A 15 -9.17 -55.05 -32.21
CA VAL A 15 -8.91 -56.12 -33.19
C VAL A 15 -10.10 -57.10 -33.26
N ALA A 16 -10.67 -57.47 -32.11
CA ALA A 16 -11.85 -58.33 -32.03
C ALA A 16 -13.09 -57.66 -32.64
N ALA A 17 -13.32 -56.38 -32.36
CA ALA A 17 -14.42 -55.62 -32.93
C ALA A 17 -14.32 -55.47 -34.45
N GLU A 18 -13.10 -55.25 -34.99
CA GLU A 18 -12.84 -55.15 -36.43
C GLU A 18 -13.28 -56.43 -37.18
N ARG A 19 -13.13 -57.61 -36.56
CA ARG A 19 -13.54 -58.89 -37.16
C ARG A 19 -15.04 -59.01 -37.40
N HIS A 20 -15.86 -58.30 -36.61
CA HIS A 20 -17.31 -58.32 -36.74
C HIS A 20 -17.84 -57.34 -37.78
N VAL A 21 -17.06 -56.33 -38.19
CA VAL A 21 -17.47 -55.28 -39.15
C VAL A 21 -16.73 -55.33 -40.49
N LYS A 22 -15.89 -56.36 -40.67
CA LYS A 22 -15.25 -56.66 -41.96
C LYS A 22 -16.18 -57.51 -42.82
N THR A 23 -16.59 -56.98 -43.98
CA THR A 23 -17.29 -57.76 -45.00
C THR A 23 -16.29 -58.34 -46.01
N GLY A 24 -16.48 -59.60 -46.39
CA GLY A 24 -15.60 -60.30 -47.33
C GLY A 24 -15.85 -59.95 -48.80
N SER A 25 -16.93 -59.23 -49.09
CA SER A 25 -17.38 -58.91 -50.45
C SER A 25 -18.01 -57.51 -50.54
N PRO A 26 -17.83 -56.76 -51.65
CA PRO A 26 -18.45 -55.44 -51.85
C PRO A 26 -19.99 -55.43 -51.85
N THR A 27 -20.62 -56.59 -52.01
CA THR A 27 -22.09 -56.76 -52.08
C THR A 27 -22.74 -57.14 -50.76
N GLU A 28 -21.97 -57.45 -49.72
CA GLU A 28 -22.49 -57.89 -48.43
C GLU A 28 -22.67 -56.69 -47.49
N SER A 29 -23.89 -56.48 -47.01
CA SER A 29 -24.24 -55.35 -46.14
C SER A 29 -24.21 -55.78 -44.68
N LEU A 30 -23.59 -54.97 -43.83
CA LEU A 30 -23.52 -55.22 -42.39
C LEU A 30 -24.91 -55.22 -41.75
N ARG A 31 -25.15 -56.18 -40.87
CA ARG A 31 -26.40 -56.33 -40.11
C ARG A 31 -26.31 -55.68 -38.74
N ALA A 32 -27.44 -55.29 -38.18
CA ALA A 32 -27.51 -54.72 -36.82
C ALA A 32 -26.89 -55.61 -35.74
N SER A 33 -26.95 -56.95 -35.91
CA SER A 33 -26.34 -57.94 -35.02
C SER A 33 -24.81 -57.93 -35.06
N GLU A 34 -24.21 -57.64 -36.22
CA GLU A 34 -22.75 -57.54 -36.39
C GLU A 34 -22.21 -56.29 -35.68
N PHE A 35 -22.95 -55.18 -35.76
CA PHE A 35 -22.66 -53.99 -34.94
C PHE A 35 -22.84 -54.24 -33.45
N ALA A 36 -23.79 -55.10 -33.04
CA ALA A 36 -23.97 -55.45 -31.62
C ALA A 36 -22.78 -56.28 -31.10
N ALA A 37 -22.34 -57.28 -31.86
CA ALA A 37 -21.16 -58.09 -31.52
C ALA A 37 -19.86 -57.26 -31.51
N ALA A 38 -19.71 -56.33 -32.46
CA ALA A 38 -18.58 -55.38 -32.45
C ALA A 38 -18.60 -54.47 -31.21
N ARG A 39 -19.77 -53.99 -30.78
CA ARG A 39 -19.92 -53.19 -29.55
C ARG A 39 -19.62 -53.99 -28.29
N GLU A 40 -20.01 -55.26 -28.24
CA GLU A 40 -19.70 -56.16 -27.14
C GLU A 40 -18.19 -56.46 -27.08
N ALA A 41 -17.55 -56.69 -28.23
CA ALA A 41 -16.10 -56.85 -28.33
C ALA A 41 -15.32 -55.60 -27.87
N LEU A 42 -15.88 -54.39 -28.05
CA LEU A 42 -15.30 -53.12 -27.55
C LEU A 42 -15.57 -52.86 -26.06
N ALA A 43 -16.33 -53.69 -25.35
CA ALA A 43 -16.67 -53.43 -23.95
C ALA A 43 -15.45 -53.22 -23.02
N PRO A 44 -14.34 -53.97 -23.14
CA PRO A 44 -13.13 -53.72 -22.35
C PRO A 44 -12.50 -52.35 -22.63
N ALA A 45 -12.36 -51.98 -23.91
CA ALA A 45 -11.83 -50.68 -24.31
C ALA A 45 -12.71 -49.53 -23.83
N ARG A 46 -14.04 -49.71 -23.85
CA ARG A 46 -14.99 -48.75 -23.28
C ARG A 46 -14.83 -48.61 -21.77
N ALA A 47 -14.75 -49.73 -21.04
CA ALA A 47 -14.54 -49.70 -19.59
C ALA A 47 -13.21 -49.02 -19.21
N TYR A 48 -12.16 -49.21 -20.00
CA TYR A 48 -10.89 -48.50 -19.83
C TYR A 48 -11.02 -46.99 -20.10
N ALA A 49 -11.75 -46.60 -21.15
CA ALA A 49 -12.02 -45.19 -21.44
C ALA A 49 -12.81 -44.53 -20.30
N ASP A 50 -13.88 -45.18 -19.82
CA ASP A 50 -14.69 -44.72 -18.67
C ASP A 50 -13.80 -44.53 -17.42
N TYR A 51 -12.93 -45.51 -17.11
CA TYR A 51 -11.97 -45.39 -16.00
C TYR A 51 -11.00 -44.20 -16.14
N ARG A 52 -10.54 -43.92 -17.37
CA ARG A 52 -9.65 -42.79 -17.64
C ARG A 52 -10.34 -41.44 -17.46
N GLU A 53 -11.60 -41.35 -17.86
CA GLU A 53 -12.45 -40.19 -17.63
C GLU A 53 -12.66 -39.97 -16.12
N ASP A 54 -13.01 -41.03 -15.38
CA ASP A 54 -13.16 -40.99 -13.92
C ASP A 54 -11.87 -40.55 -13.21
N LEU A 55 -10.72 -41.06 -13.66
CA LEU A 55 -9.42 -40.68 -13.11
C LEU A 55 -9.08 -39.21 -13.42
N ALA A 56 -9.38 -38.73 -14.62
CA ALA A 56 -9.16 -37.33 -14.98
C ALA A 56 -10.05 -36.39 -14.15
N GLU A 57 -11.32 -36.78 -13.95
CA GLU A 57 -12.28 -36.10 -13.08
C GLU A 57 -11.80 -36.05 -11.63
N ALA A 58 -11.39 -37.20 -11.07
CA ALA A 58 -10.85 -37.29 -9.72
C ALA A 58 -9.60 -36.41 -9.53
N ARG A 59 -8.68 -36.39 -10.49
CA ARG A 59 -7.50 -35.51 -10.48
C ARG A 59 -7.87 -34.04 -10.53
N ARG A 60 -8.88 -33.68 -11.34
CA ARG A 60 -9.35 -32.30 -11.42
C ARG A 60 -9.94 -31.85 -10.08
N ARG A 61 -10.85 -32.63 -9.51
CA ARG A 61 -11.44 -32.36 -8.18
C ARG A 61 -10.37 -32.25 -7.10
N TYR A 62 -9.36 -33.12 -7.13
CA TYR A 62 -8.25 -33.06 -6.18
C TYR A 62 -7.41 -31.78 -6.32
N ARG A 63 -7.08 -31.38 -7.56
CA ARG A 63 -6.38 -30.10 -7.84
C ARG A 63 -7.17 -28.89 -7.36
N GLU A 64 -8.49 -28.88 -7.59
CA GLU A 64 -9.38 -27.81 -7.14
C GLU A 64 -9.42 -27.73 -5.61
N ALA A 65 -9.60 -28.86 -4.93
CA ALA A 65 -9.59 -28.93 -3.47
C ALA A 65 -8.25 -28.48 -2.87
N TYR A 66 -7.13 -28.92 -3.46
CA TYR A 66 -5.78 -28.52 -3.03
C TYR A 66 -5.56 -27.01 -3.19
N ARG A 67 -5.98 -26.43 -4.32
CA ARG A 67 -5.90 -24.99 -4.57
C ARG A 67 -6.77 -24.20 -3.58
N ALA A 68 -7.99 -24.67 -3.30
CA ALA A 68 -8.89 -24.07 -2.34
C ALA A 68 -8.29 -24.08 -0.92
N ALA A 69 -7.73 -25.22 -0.48
CA ALA A 69 -7.05 -25.31 0.81
C ALA A 69 -5.86 -24.34 0.92
N ARG A 70 -5.03 -24.23 -0.13
CA ARG A 70 -3.91 -23.28 -0.16
C ARG A 70 -4.37 -21.82 -0.19
N ALA A 71 -5.48 -21.51 -0.84
CA ALA A 71 -6.08 -20.17 -0.80
C ALA A 71 -6.58 -19.85 0.61
N ARG A 72 -7.35 -20.77 1.20
CA ARG A 72 -7.87 -20.64 2.56
C ARG A 72 -6.77 -20.46 3.61
N ARG A 73 -5.66 -21.18 3.48
CA ARG A 73 -4.48 -21.00 4.35
C ARG A 73 -3.94 -19.57 4.32
N ARG A 74 -3.89 -18.94 3.14
CA ARG A 74 -3.40 -17.57 2.98
C ARG A 74 -4.37 -16.57 3.59
N GLU A 75 -5.66 -16.71 3.31
CA GLU A 75 -6.71 -15.90 3.92
C GLU A 75 -6.68 -15.97 5.45
N LEU A 76 -6.48 -17.17 6.02
CA LEU A 76 -6.38 -17.35 7.46
C LEU A 76 -5.12 -16.72 8.04
N ALA A 77 -3.98 -16.77 7.33
CA ALA A 77 -2.76 -16.10 7.77
C ALA A 77 -2.94 -14.57 7.80
N GLU A 78 -3.51 -13.99 6.74
CA GLU A 78 -3.83 -12.55 6.70
C GLU A 78 -4.79 -12.16 7.83
N ARG A 79 -5.86 -12.94 8.04
CA ARG A 79 -6.81 -12.71 9.14
C ARG A 79 -6.15 -12.80 10.52
N ILE A 80 -5.25 -13.77 10.73
CA ILE A 80 -4.51 -13.92 11.99
C ILE A 80 -3.64 -12.68 12.22
N ASP A 81 -2.90 -12.23 11.21
CA ASP A 81 -2.04 -11.05 11.31
C ASP A 81 -2.84 -9.78 11.66
N ASP A 82 -4.03 -9.63 11.09
CA ASP A 82 -4.95 -8.52 11.38
C ASP A 82 -5.50 -8.58 12.82
N LEU A 83 -5.95 -9.76 13.27
CA LEU A 83 -6.45 -9.95 14.63
C LEU A 83 -5.35 -9.79 15.69
N GLU A 84 -4.13 -10.25 15.42
CA GLU A 84 -2.98 -10.03 16.30
C GLU A 84 -2.59 -8.55 16.36
N ARG A 85 -2.67 -7.83 15.23
CA ARG A 85 -2.47 -6.38 15.23
C ARG A 85 -3.52 -5.68 16.08
N LEU A 86 -4.79 -6.07 15.95
CA LEU A 86 -5.89 -5.50 16.73
C LEU A 86 -5.69 -5.76 18.23
N GLN A 87 -5.32 -7.00 18.61
CA GLN A 87 -5.01 -7.36 19.99
C GLN A 87 -3.88 -6.52 20.58
N ARG A 88 -2.77 -6.31 19.83
CA ARG A 88 -1.66 -5.46 20.28
C ARG A 88 -2.07 -4.00 20.50
N LEU A 89 -3.04 -3.48 19.75
CA LEU A 89 -3.57 -2.13 19.97
C LEU A 89 -4.43 -2.08 21.24
N GLY A 90 -5.21 -3.13 21.50
CA GLY A 90 -6.02 -3.24 22.73
C GLY A 90 -5.21 -3.46 24.01
N GLU A 91 -3.96 -3.91 23.92
CA GLU A 91 -3.03 -3.97 25.07
C GLU A 91 -2.56 -2.58 25.52
N ALA A 92 -2.73 -1.55 24.69
CA ALA A 92 -2.43 -0.18 25.07
C ALA A 92 -3.42 0.34 26.11
N ASP A 93 -2.96 1.28 26.93
CA ASP A 93 -3.82 1.94 27.90
C ASP A 93 -4.73 2.96 27.21
N LEU A 94 -5.91 2.51 26.77
CA LEU A 94 -6.88 3.31 26.02
C LEU A 94 -7.45 4.49 26.84
N GLU A 95 -7.32 4.47 28.17
CA GLU A 95 -7.75 5.56 29.06
C GLU A 95 -6.62 6.56 29.35
N ALA A 96 -5.41 6.33 28.82
CA ALA A 96 -4.30 7.22 29.06
C ALA A 96 -4.61 8.63 28.52
N PRO A 97 -4.21 9.70 29.22
CA PRO A 97 -4.56 11.07 28.85
C PRO A 97 -3.78 11.54 27.63
N ILE A 98 -4.15 11.07 26.43
CA ILE A 98 -3.44 11.37 25.16
C ILE A 98 -3.36 12.87 24.86
N GLU A 99 -4.27 13.67 25.43
CA GLU A 99 -4.28 15.14 25.34
C GLU A 99 -3.02 15.78 25.90
N ASP A 100 -2.33 15.11 26.84
CA ASP A 100 -1.03 15.53 27.37
C ASP A 100 0.08 15.57 26.29
N LEU A 101 -0.09 14.81 25.20
CA LEU A 101 0.75 14.87 24.00
C LEU A 101 0.11 15.70 22.89
N ARG A 102 -1.21 15.56 22.70
CA ARG A 102 -1.94 16.19 21.60
C ARG A 102 -1.93 17.70 21.71
N VAL A 103 -2.26 18.25 22.88
CA VAL A 103 -2.36 19.71 23.07
C VAL A 103 -1.04 20.43 22.78
N PRO A 104 0.14 19.97 23.27
CA PRO A 104 1.42 20.56 22.88
C PRO A 104 1.72 20.49 21.38
N ILE A 105 1.38 19.37 20.73
CA ILE A 105 1.61 19.16 19.29
C ILE A 105 0.71 20.08 18.48
N ASP A 106 -0.60 20.07 18.71
CA ASP A 106 -1.57 20.91 18.00
C ASP A 106 -1.25 22.41 18.17
N ARG A 107 -0.77 22.80 19.36
CA ARG A 107 -0.32 24.17 19.62
C ARG A 107 0.89 24.56 18.77
N TYR A 108 1.87 23.67 18.63
CA TYR A 108 3.03 23.91 17.79
C TYR A 108 2.64 23.90 16.30
N ASP A 109 1.88 22.90 15.86
CA ASP A 109 1.47 22.73 14.48
C ASP A 109 0.64 23.91 13.98
N GLY A 110 -0.32 24.39 14.79
CA GLY A 110 -1.07 25.61 14.46
C GLY A 110 -0.19 26.86 14.40
N ALA A 111 0.81 26.98 15.29
CA ALA A 111 1.72 28.12 15.30
C ALA A 111 2.69 28.12 14.10
N VAL A 112 3.23 26.96 13.72
CA VAL A 112 4.14 26.86 12.56
C VAL A 112 3.38 27.03 11.25
N GLU A 113 2.12 26.60 11.18
CA GLU A 113 1.25 26.82 10.01
C GLU A 113 0.98 28.31 9.79
N GLU A 114 0.63 29.05 10.85
CA GLU A 114 0.47 30.51 10.80
C GLU A 114 1.79 31.23 10.46
N ALA A 115 2.89 30.83 11.09
CA ALA A 115 4.20 31.45 10.89
C ALA A 115 4.71 31.24 9.46
N PHE A 116 4.63 30.01 8.93
CA PHE A 116 5.06 29.73 7.56
C PHE A 116 4.12 30.37 6.54
N GLY A 117 2.81 30.41 6.81
CA GLY A 117 1.84 31.12 5.97
C GLY A 117 2.21 32.59 5.81
N THR A 118 2.45 33.27 6.94
CA THR A 118 2.89 34.68 6.97
C THR A 118 4.23 34.86 6.25
N PHE A 119 5.22 34.02 6.56
CA PHE A 119 6.54 34.06 5.92
C PHE A 119 6.44 33.91 4.39
N ARG A 120 5.66 32.93 3.93
CA ARG A 120 5.42 32.67 2.50
C ARG A 120 4.76 33.86 1.80
N SER A 121 3.85 34.57 2.48
CA SER A 121 3.09 35.68 1.88
C SER A 121 3.79 37.02 1.94
N GLU A 122 4.64 37.25 2.94
CA GLU A 122 5.22 38.57 3.22
C GLU A 122 6.71 38.66 2.91
N SER A 123 7.44 37.53 2.95
CA SER A 123 8.88 37.53 2.67
C SER A 123 9.17 37.34 1.18
N SER A 124 10.39 37.72 0.78
CA SER A 124 10.81 37.59 -0.60
C SER A 124 10.87 36.12 -1.03
N ALA A 125 10.58 35.85 -2.30
CA ALA A 125 10.69 34.51 -2.88
C ALA A 125 12.09 33.94 -2.71
N ARG A 126 13.12 34.79 -2.75
CA ARG A 126 14.51 34.42 -2.50
C ARG A 126 14.71 33.89 -1.08
N GLU A 127 14.14 34.56 -0.07
CA GLU A 127 14.24 34.12 1.34
C GLU A 127 13.47 32.82 1.57
N VAL A 128 12.22 32.74 1.08
CA VAL A 128 11.38 31.56 1.28
C VAL A 128 12.02 30.33 0.66
N LEU A 129 12.44 30.42 -0.62
CA LEU A 129 13.06 29.30 -1.31
C LEU A 129 14.44 28.96 -0.73
N GLY A 130 15.18 29.94 -0.19
CA GLY A 130 16.45 29.69 0.50
C GLY A 130 16.27 28.92 1.82
N VAL A 131 15.20 29.19 2.58
CA VAL A 131 14.88 28.39 3.77
C VAL A 131 14.50 26.96 3.38
N VAL A 132 13.70 26.80 2.33
CA VAL A 132 13.27 25.48 1.84
C VAL A 132 14.44 24.65 1.30
N GLU A 133 15.35 25.27 0.54
CA GLU A 133 16.59 24.65 0.08
C GLU A 133 17.42 24.14 1.26
N VAL A 134 17.70 25.01 2.24
CA VAL A 134 18.51 24.61 3.39
C VAL A 134 17.81 23.51 4.21
N ALA A 135 16.50 23.61 4.39
CA ALA A 135 15.71 22.55 5.01
C ALA A 135 15.89 21.20 4.27
N ALA A 136 15.85 21.20 2.94
CA ALA A 136 16.02 19.99 2.13
C ALA A 136 17.46 19.44 2.14
N GLU A 137 18.47 20.30 2.17
CA GLU A 137 19.88 19.91 2.04
C GLU A 137 20.53 19.52 3.37
N ASP A 138 20.24 20.26 4.44
CA ASP A 138 20.95 20.15 5.72
C ASP A 138 20.17 19.36 6.79
N TYR A 139 18.85 19.16 6.62
CA TYR A 139 17.96 18.63 7.66
C TYR A 139 17.13 17.43 7.16
N PRO A 140 17.71 16.21 7.11
CA PRO A 140 17.09 15.03 6.49
C PRO A 140 15.82 14.51 7.18
N LEU A 141 15.53 14.92 8.41
CA LEU A 141 14.27 14.58 9.11
C LEU A 141 13.14 15.58 8.83
N VAL A 142 13.42 16.66 8.10
CA VAL A 142 12.45 17.62 7.59
C VAL A 142 12.13 17.23 6.15
N ASP A 143 11.00 16.54 5.96
CA ASP A 143 10.60 15.97 4.65
C ASP A 143 10.06 17.04 3.70
N VAL A 144 10.96 17.90 3.21
CA VAL A 144 10.65 18.97 2.29
C VAL A 144 11.26 18.72 0.91
N THR A 145 10.48 18.99 -0.13
CA THR A 145 10.97 18.86 -1.51
C THR A 145 11.87 20.05 -1.86
N PRO A 146 13.13 19.83 -2.30
CA PRO A 146 14.04 20.91 -2.64
C PRO A 146 13.51 21.75 -3.82
N PRO A 147 13.80 23.06 -3.86
CA PRO A 147 13.38 23.90 -4.95
C PRO A 147 14.14 23.54 -6.24
N PRO A 148 13.48 23.57 -7.42
CA PRO A 148 14.17 23.32 -8.68
C PRO A 148 15.34 24.30 -8.92
N ASP A 149 16.53 23.79 -9.22
CA ASP A 149 17.78 24.58 -9.36
C ASP A 149 17.63 25.82 -10.24
N ARG A 150 16.88 25.67 -11.35
CA ARG A 150 16.65 26.75 -12.33
C ARG A 150 15.77 27.87 -11.78
N LEU A 151 14.80 27.54 -10.92
CA LEU A 151 13.97 28.52 -10.22
C LEU A 151 14.80 29.24 -9.16
N LEU A 152 15.54 28.46 -8.36
CA LEU A 152 16.38 28.98 -7.30
C LEU A 152 17.47 29.93 -7.83
N SER A 153 18.15 29.53 -8.91
CA SER A 153 19.15 30.38 -9.59
C SER A 153 18.53 31.68 -10.11
N TYR A 154 17.29 31.62 -10.60
CA TYR A 154 16.58 32.79 -11.12
C TYR A 154 16.23 33.78 -10.01
N VAL A 155 15.62 33.34 -8.90
CA VAL A 155 15.26 34.25 -7.79
C VAL A 155 16.50 34.84 -7.08
N ARG A 156 17.64 34.16 -7.13
CA ARG A 156 18.90 34.68 -6.60
C ARG A 156 19.53 35.75 -7.48
N ALA A 157 19.47 35.58 -8.79
CA ALA A 157 20.13 36.46 -9.74
C ALA A 157 19.29 37.70 -10.11
N GLU A 158 17.98 37.54 -10.21
CA GLU A 158 17.08 38.58 -10.74
C GLU A 158 16.40 39.39 -9.63
N PRO A 159 16.11 40.69 -9.86
CA PRO A 159 15.31 41.52 -8.94
C PRO A 159 13.94 40.93 -8.64
N ALA A 160 13.40 40.13 -9.57
CA ALA A 160 12.14 39.44 -9.39
C ALA A 160 12.11 38.53 -8.13
N GLY A 161 13.28 38.08 -7.63
CA GLY A 161 13.35 37.33 -6.39
C GLY A 161 13.03 38.12 -5.12
N GLU A 162 12.95 39.45 -5.19
CA GLU A 162 12.56 40.34 -4.09
C GLU A 162 11.04 40.40 -3.90
N HIS A 163 10.27 40.02 -4.92
CA HIS A 163 8.82 39.86 -4.81
C HIS A 163 8.45 38.64 -3.97
N THR A 164 7.27 38.70 -3.36
CA THR A 164 6.70 37.59 -2.59
C THR A 164 6.26 36.45 -3.52
N LEU A 165 6.11 35.24 -2.96
CA LEU A 165 5.63 34.10 -3.75
C LEU A 165 4.22 34.31 -4.35
N PRO A 166 3.24 34.88 -3.63
CA PRO A 166 1.94 35.24 -4.21
C PRO A 166 2.05 36.22 -5.39
N GLU A 167 2.88 37.26 -5.28
CA GLU A 167 3.09 38.23 -6.37
C GLU A 167 3.70 37.56 -7.59
N LEU A 168 4.71 36.71 -7.42
CA LEU A 168 5.30 35.98 -8.55
C LEU A 168 4.30 35.05 -9.24
N LEU A 169 3.44 34.39 -8.46
CA LEU A 169 2.37 33.55 -9.01
C LEU A 169 1.33 34.37 -9.76
N GLU A 170 0.98 35.57 -9.27
CA GLU A 170 0.11 36.51 -9.98
C GLU A 170 0.76 37.00 -11.28
N TYR A 171 2.04 37.37 -11.24
CA TYR A 171 2.80 37.81 -12.41
C TYR A 171 2.87 36.71 -13.47
N ALA A 172 2.98 35.44 -13.08
CA ALA A 172 2.95 34.33 -14.01
C ALA A 172 1.65 34.26 -14.84
N ASP A 173 0.54 34.79 -14.34
CA ASP A 173 -0.75 34.87 -15.04
C ASP A 173 -0.87 36.07 -16.00
N TYR A 174 0.04 37.05 -15.90
CA TYR A 174 -0.02 38.25 -16.72
C TYR A 174 0.46 37.98 -18.17
N SER A 175 0.01 38.82 -19.12
CA SER A 175 0.59 38.81 -20.47
C SER A 175 2.02 39.37 -20.45
N GLU A 176 2.84 39.01 -21.43
CA GLU A 176 4.22 39.55 -21.53
C GLU A 176 4.25 41.08 -21.62
N SER A 177 3.29 41.67 -22.35
CA SER A 177 3.13 43.12 -22.45
C SER A 177 2.81 43.78 -21.11
N LYS A 178 2.04 43.11 -20.25
CA LYS A 178 1.70 43.60 -18.90
C LYS A 178 2.88 43.44 -17.96
N LEU A 179 3.62 42.33 -18.08
CA LEU A 179 4.81 42.02 -17.28
C LEU A 179 5.97 42.99 -17.51
N GLY A 180 6.13 43.54 -18.72
CA GLY A 180 7.18 44.52 -19.01
C GLY A 180 7.12 45.80 -18.17
N HIS A 181 6.04 46.01 -17.40
CA HIS A 181 5.93 47.09 -16.42
C HIS A 181 6.38 46.72 -15.00
N TYR A 182 6.52 45.42 -14.70
CA TYR A 182 6.81 44.91 -13.37
C TYR A 182 8.19 44.25 -13.29
N VAL A 183 8.68 43.68 -14.40
CA VAL A 183 9.95 42.95 -14.44
C VAL A 183 10.74 43.25 -15.71
N ASP A 184 12.06 43.18 -15.59
CA ASP A 184 13.00 43.49 -16.67
C ASP A 184 12.96 42.46 -17.81
N ASP A 185 12.78 41.18 -17.49
CA ASP A 185 12.63 40.09 -18.48
C ASP A 185 11.34 39.27 -18.25
N PRO A 186 10.22 39.70 -18.85
CA PRO A 186 8.94 38.98 -18.80
C PRO A 186 9.02 37.52 -19.28
N GLY A 187 9.83 37.25 -20.31
CA GLY A 187 9.94 35.93 -20.92
C GLY A 187 10.67 34.96 -20.00
N LEU A 188 11.73 35.43 -19.34
CA LEU A 188 12.46 34.67 -18.34
C LEU A 188 11.59 34.37 -17.12
N LEU A 189 10.85 35.36 -16.60
CA LEU A 189 9.91 35.14 -15.48
C LEU A 189 8.91 34.04 -15.82
N LYS A 190 8.25 34.11 -16.98
CA LYS A 190 7.29 33.07 -17.39
C LYS A 190 7.91 31.69 -17.45
N ARG A 191 9.08 31.56 -18.08
CA ARG A 191 9.77 30.27 -18.20
C ARG A 191 10.22 29.70 -16.85
N ARG A 192 10.50 30.54 -15.85
CA ARG A 192 11.00 30.11 -14.55
C ARG A 192 9.89 29.92 -13.52
N VAL A 193 8.91 30.81 -13.47
CA VAL A 193 7.83 30.78 -12.49
C VAL A 193 6.66 29.95 -12.98
N ALA A 194 6.17 30.15 -14.22
CA ALA A 194 4.99 29.42 -14.72
C ALA A 194 5.26 27.92 -14.87
N THR A 195 6.48 27.53 -15.29
CA THR A 195 6.89 26.12 -15.37
C THR A 195 6.96 25.44 -14.00
N ASN A 196 7.24 26.19 -12.93
CA ASN A 196 7.35 25.66 -11.57
C ASN A 196 6.12 26.01 -10.70
N ARG A 197 4.99 26.37 -11.33
CA ARG A 197 3.79 26.84 -10.63
C ARG A 197 3.27 25.83 -9.61
N THR A 198 3.17 24.56 -9.99
CA THR A 198 2.68 23.50 -9.11
C THR A 198 3.55 23.37 -7.85
N TYR A 199 4.87 23.44 -8.00
CA TYR A 199 5.80 23.43 -6.88
C TYR A 199 5.55 24.63 -5.96
N LEU A 200 5.53 25.84 -6.54
CA LEU A 200 5.32 27.07 -5.77
C LEU A 200 3.96 27.10 -5.06
N GLN A 201 2.90 26.60 -5.70
CA GLN A 201 1.57 26.52 -5.09
C GLN A 201 1.47 25.46 -3.98
N GLY A 202 2.19 24.35 -4.12
CA GLY A 202 2.20 23.26 -3.14
C GLY A 202 3.11 23.48 -1.93
N LEU A 203 3.92 24.54 -1.90
CA LEU A 203 4.75 24.87 -0.75
C LEU A 203 3.89 25.34 0.43
N ASP A 204 3.76 24.50 1.45
CA ASP A 204 3.01 24.80 2.67
C ASP A 204 3.82 24.43 3.93
N ALA A 205 3.17 24.54 5.09
CA ALA A 205 3.80 24.26 6.37
C ALA A 205 3.88 22.76 6.72
N ALA A 206 3.32 21.86 5.89
CA ALA A 206 3.16 20.46 6.25
C ALA A 206 4.48 19.75 6.64
N PRO A 207 5.62 19.97 5.94
CA PRO A 207 6.91 19.38 6.33
C PRO A 207 7.40 19.81 7.72
N PHE A 208 6.95 20.97 8.21
CA PHE A 208 7.39 21.53 9.49
C PHE A 208 6.50 21.12 10.67
N ARG A 209 5.39 20.41 10.41
CA ARG A 209 4.47 19.90 11.44
C ARG A 209 4.96 18.57 12.02
N ILE A 210 4.39 18.23 13.18
CA ILE A 210 4.59 16.95 13.85
C ILE A 210 3.42 16.03 13.49
N GLU A 211 3.72 14.89 12.87
CA GLU A 211 2.70 13.91 12.53
C GLU A 211 2.01 13.34 13.78
N TRP A 212 0.69 13.14 13.69
CA TRP A 212 -0.09 12.45 14.71
C TRP A 212 -0.54 11.07 14.22
N PRO A 213 -0.39 10.00 15.03
CA PRO A 213 0.28 9.94 16.33
C PRO A 213 1.80 10.16 16.23
N PRO A 214 2.45 10.73 17.27
CA PRO A 214 3.86 11.06 17.20
C PRO A 214 4.76 9.82 17.07
N SER A 215 5.95 10.03 16.52
CA SER A 215 6.99 9.01 16.43
C SER A 215 7.53 8.62 17.80
N ASN A 216 8.42 7.62 17.87
CA ASN A 216 9.04 7.26 19.15
C ASN A 216 9.85 8.44 19.72
N ALA A 217 10.13 8.40 21.03
CA ALA A 217 10.72 9.54 21.74
C ALA A 217 12.03 10.02 21.12
N ASP A 218 12.90 9.10 20.71
CA ASP A 218 14.22 9.44 20.16
C ASP A 218 14.09 10.06 18.77
N LEU A 219 13.29 9.47 17.89
CA LEU A 219 13.06 10.02 16.55
C LEU A 219 12.40 11.40 16.63
N LEU A 220 11.39 11.57 17.50
CA LEU A 220 10.75 12.89 17.69
C LEU A 220 11.74 13.91 18.25
N ARG A 221 12.64 13.49 19.16
CA ARG A 221 13.67 14.37 19.73
C ARG A 221 14.65 14.87 18.67
N TYR A 222 15.15 13.99 17.81
CA TYR A 222 16.03 14.39 16.70
C TYR A 222 15.28 15.26 15.68
N ARG A 223 14.06 14.87 15.29
CA ARG A 223 13.25 15.67 14.36
C ARG A 223 12.97 17.07 14.89
N THR A 224 12.64 17.20 16.18
CA THR A 224 12.39 18.51 16.80
C THR A 224 13.64 19.39 16.88
N GLU A 225 14.85 18.82 16.93
CA GLU A 225 16.11 19.59 16.86
C GLU A 225 16.38 20.13 15.46
N GLU A 226 16.15 19.32 14.43
CA GLU A 226 16.26 19.75 13.04
C GLU A 226 15.19 20.80 12.71
N LEU A 227 13.93 20.54 13.07
CA LEU A 227 12.85 21.50 12.94
C LEU A 227 13.17 22.81 13.64
N LEU A 228 13.75 22.80 14.84
CA LEU A 228 14.11 24.02 15.54
C LEU A 228 15.12 24.85 14.74
N SER A 229 16.09 24.21 14.10
CA SER A 229 17.13 24.87 13.30
C SER A 229 16.59 25.53 12.03
N VAL A 230 15.51 24.99 11.47
CA VAL A 230 14.80 25.54 10.30
C VAL A 230 13.77 26.59 10.73
N VAL A 231 12.91 26.27 11.69
CA VAL A 231 11.78 27.10 12.14
C VAL A 231 12.25 28.43 12.73
N THR A 232 13.42 28.50 13.37
CA THR A 232 13.98 29.78 13.86
C THR A 232 14.27 30.79 12.75
N ARG A 233 14.30 30.37 11.48
CA ARG A 233 14.60 31.25 10.33
C ARG A 233 13.38 32.04 9.86
N PHE A 234 12.18 31.59 10.20
CA PHE A 234 10.94 32.22 9.71
C PHE A 234 9.88 32.42 10.79
N ALA A 235 9.97 31.72 11.92
CA ALA A 235 8.99 31.80 13.00
C ALA A 235 9.55 32.50 14.24
N ASP A 236 8.63 32.99 15.05
CA ASP A 236 8.95 33.76 16.26
C ASP A 236 9.35 32.87 17.46
N GLU A 237 9.71 33.53 18.55
CA GLU A 237 10.07 32.88 19.81
C GLU A 237 8.89 32.09 20.41
N LYS A 238 7.63 32.50 20.16
CA LYS A 238 6.45 31.77 20.64
C LYS A 238 6.35 30.40 19.97
N THR A 239 6.56 30.34 18.65
CA THR A 239 6.52 29.10 17.87
C THR A 239 7.65 28.14 18.27
N THR A 240 8.87 28.66 18.40
CA THR A 240 10.02 27.84 18.82
C THR A 240 9.90 27.36 20.28
N ARG A 241 9.28 28.14 21.17
CA ARG A 241 8.92 27.65 22.52
C ARG A 241 7.89 26.53 22.50
N ALA A 242 6.90 26.59 21.61
CA ALA A 242 5.93 25.51 21.45
C ALA A 242 6.63 24.22 20.98
N LEU A 243 7.54 24.33 20.02
CA LEU A 243 8.37 23.19 19.57
C LEU A 243 9.22 22.60 20.71
N ARG A 244 9.84 23.46 21.52
CA ARG A 244 10.61 23.02 22.70
C ARG A 244 9.72 22.29 23.72
N ALA A 245 8.46 22.68 23.86
CA ALA A 245 7.51 21.98 24.74
C ALA A 245 7.18 20.58 24.21
N VAL A 246 6.97 20.42 22.90
CA VAL A 246 6.82 19.08 22.26
C VAL A 246 8.06 18.23 22.51
N ARG A 247 9.26 18.80 22.33
CA ARG A 247 10.53 18.10 22.62
C ARG A 247 10.62 17.69 24.09
N GLU A 248 10.12 18.49 25.03
CA GLU A 248 10.12 18.14 26.46
C GLU A 248 9.20 16.96 26.76
N CYS A 249 8.08 16.81 26.06
CA CYS A 249 7.21 15.63 26.20
C CYS A 249 7.97 14.33 25.96
N THR A 250 8.95 14.30 25.03
CA THR A 250 9.77 13.11 24.73
C THR A 250 10.71 12.67 25.86
N ARG A 251 10.80 13.46 26.94
CA ARG A 251 11.62 13.14 28.12
C ARG A 251 10.80 12.61 29.29
N ARG A 252 9.47 12.68 29.20
CA ARG A 252 8.59 12.16 30.24
C ARG A 252 8.65 10.64 30.26
N GLU A 253 8.62 10.06 31.46
CA GLU A 253 8.63 8.61 31.66
C GLU A 253 7.37 7.93 31.07
N ASP A 254 6.25 8.66 31.04
CA ASP A 254 4.97 8.20 30.52
C ASP A 254 4.80 8.39 29.00
N TYR A 255 5.77 9.00 28.30
CA TYR A 255 5.67 9.27 26.86
C TYR A 255 5.35 8.02 26.05
N ARG A 256 6.01 6.90 26.37
CA ARG A 256 5.79 5.63 25.67
C ARG A 256 4.33 5.15 25.83
N ARG A 257 3.80 5.18 27.05
CA ARG A 257 2.42 4.78 27.37
C ARG A 257 1.42 5.69 26.64
N LEU A 258 1.60 7.01 26.72
CA LEU A 258 0.74 7.98 26.05
C LEU A 258 0.77 7.83 24.53
N ARG A 259 1.95 7.56 23.96
CA ARG A 259 2.11 7.32 22.52
C ARG A 259 1.42 6.02 22.09
N GLU A 260 1.61 4.93 22.83
CA GLU A 260 0.95 3.65 22.53
C GLU A 260 -0.57 3.80 22.57
N ALA A 261 -1.10 4.52 23.57
CA ALA A 261 -2.50 4.89 23.65
C ALA A 261 -2.97 5.75 22.45
N ALA A 262 -2.20 6.77 22.06
CA ALA A 262 -2.51 7.60 20.90
C ALA A 262 -2.51 6.82 19.58
N VAL A 263 -1.60 5.84 19.44
CA VAL A 263 -1.57 4.93 18.28
C VAL A 263 -2.78 4.02 18.25
N ALA A 264 -3.20 3.51 19.40
CA ALA A 264 -4.41 2.71 19.51
C ALA A 264 -5.65 3.54 19.19
N ASP A 265 -5.80 4.72 19.81
CA ASP A 265 -6.94 5.61 19.58
C ASP A 265 -7.09 6.03 18.11
N ALA A 266 -6.00 6.36 17.42
CA ALA A 266 -6.05 6.75 16.01
C ALA A 266 -6.35 5.60 15.04
N ARG A 267 -6.27 4.34 15.49
CA ARG A 267 -6.42 3.15 14.64
C ARG A 267 -7.62 2.28 14.97
N LEU A 268 -8.09 2.31 16.21
CA LEU A 268 -9.26 1.56 16.65
C LEU A 268 -10.52 2.36 16.39
N CYS A 269 -11.49 1.77 15.69
CA CYS A 269 -12.85 2.29 15.69
C CYS A 269 -13.59 1.87 16.97
N ASP A 270 -14.80 2.39 17.17
CA ASP A 270 -15.62 2.04 18.33
C ASP A 270 -15.97 0.54 18.34
N ASP A 271 -16.33 -0.03 17.19
CA ASP A 271 -16.60 -1.47 17.04
C ASP A 271 -15.36 -2.32 17.40
N ASP A 272 -14.16 -1.87 17.04
CA ASP A 272 -12.91 -2.55 17.35
C ASP A 272 -12.65 -2.56 18.86
N ARG A 273 -12.92 -1.45 19.55
CA ARG A 273 -12.81 -1.37 21.02
C ARG A 273 -13.82 -2.29 21.68
N ASP A 274 -15.08 -2.27 21.24
CA ASP A 274 -16.14 -3.14 21.77
C ASP A 274 -15.78 -4.63 21.61
N ARG A 275 -15.25 -5.02 20.45
CA ARG A 275 -14.81 -6.42 20.18
C ARG A 275 -13.59 -6.83 21.01
N LEU A 276 -12.70 -5.89 21.32
CA LEU A 276 -11.56 -6.13 22.19
C LEU A 276 -12.01 -6.31 23.64
N GLU A 277 -12.90 -5.43 24.13
CA GLU A 277 -13.48 -5.50 25.47
C GLU A 277 -14.33 -6.76 25.68
N SER A 278 -15.11 -7.16 24.68
CA SER A 278 -15.93 -8.37 24.74
C SER A 278 -15.13 -9.68 24.62
N GLY A 279 -13.85 -9.59 24.26
CA GLY A 279 -12.97 -10.74 24.05
C GLY A 279 -13.20 -11.48 22.71
N GLU A 280 -14.05 -10.94 21.83
CA GLU A 280 -14.33 -11.50 20.51
C GLU A 280 -13.08 -11.61 19.64
N VAL A 281 -12.19 -10.61 19.68
CA VAL A 281 -10.93 -10.64 18.90
C VAL A 281 -10.05 -11.83 19.30
N SER A 282 -9.96 -12.12 20.59
CA SER A 282 -9.19 -13.25 21.11
C SER A 282 -9.82 -14.59 20.70
N ALA A 283 -11.16 -14.69 20.78
CA ALA A 283 -11.89 -15.87 20.34
C ALA A 283 -11.74 -16.12 18.83
N ASP A 284 -11.89 -15.07 18.02
CA ASP A 284 -11.70 -15.11 16.57
C ASP A 284 -10.27 -15.53 16.21
N LEU A 285 -9.27 -15.00 16.93
CA LEU A 285 -7.86 -15.34 16.71
C LEU A 285 -7.59 -16.81 17.01
N ALA A 286 -8.11 -17.32 18.13
CA ALA A 286 -8.00 -18.74 18.49
C ALA A 286 -8.66 -19.63 17.43
N ALA A 287 -9.87 -19.30 17.00
CA ALA A 287 -10.60 -20.05 15.97
C ALA A 287 -9.87 -20.04 14.61
N ALA A 288 -9.34 -18.88 14.20
CA ALA A 288 -8.59 -18.75 12.95
C ALA A 288 -7.29 -19.58 12.97
N ARG A 289 -6.57 -19.58 14.10
CA ARG A 289 -5.36 -20.41 14.28
C ARG A 289 -5.69 -21.90 14.21
N GLU A 290 -6.73 -22.35 14.91
CA GLU A 290 -7.16 -23.76 14.87
C GLU A 290 -7.57 -24.18 13.44
N GLU A 291 -8.30 -23.33 12.71
CA GLU A 291 -8.66 -23.61 11.33
C GLU A 291 -7.43 -23.66 10.42
N ARG A 292 -6.47 -22.74 10.60
CA ARG A 292 -5.22 -22.71 9.84
C ARG A 292 -4.46 -24.00 10.05
N ASP A 293 -4.34 -24.45 11.29
CA ASP A 293 -3.63 -25.69 11.63
C ASP A 293 -4.31 -26.90 10.95
N ARG A 294 -5.64 -26.99 10.99
CA ARG A 294 -6.40 -28.03 10.26
C ARG A 294 -6.15 -28.01 8.75
N VAL A 295 -6.08 -26.82 8.14
CA VAL A 295 -5.84 -26.66 6.70
C VAL A 295 -4.39 -27.00 6.35
N VAL A 296 -3.42 -26.57 7.16
CA VAL A 296 -1.99 -26.91 6.98
C VAL A 296 -1.81 -28.41 7.04
N ASP A 297 -2.32 -29.05 8.08
CA ASP A 297 -2.30 -30.50 8.23
C ASP A 297 -2.88 -31.22 7.00
N ALA A 298 -4.03 -30.75 6.49
CA ALA A 298 -4.66 -31.35 5.33
C ALA A 298 -3.77 -31.23 4.07
N VAL A 299 -3.15 -30.07 3.87
CA VAL A 299 -2.22 -29.84 2.75
C VAL A 299 -0.93 -30.65 2.89
N GLU A 300 -0.43 -30.86 4.11
CA GLU A 300 0.77 -31.67 4.38
C GLU A 300 0.51 -33.17 4.22
N ARG A 301 -0.67 -33.65 4.64
CA ARG A 301 -1.09 -35.05 4.48
C ARG A 301 -1.35 -35.44 3.02
N HIS A 302 -1.63 -34.48 2.15
CA HIS A 302 -2.01 -34.71 0.75
C HIS A 302 -1.04 -34.00 -0.22
N PRO A 303 -0.12 -34.73 -0.87
CA PRO A 303 0.94 -34.15 -1.70
C PRO A 303 0.39 -33.47 -2.96
N GLU A 304 1.10 -32.46 -3.47
CA GLU A 304 0.64 -31.67 -4.62
C GLU A 304 0.31 -32.55 -5.86
N PRO A 305 -0.88 -32.38 -6.48
CA PRO A 305 -1.34 -33.15 -7.65
C PRO A 305 -0.70 -32.88 -9.02
#